data_AF-A0A0S7YLT8-F1
#
_entry.id   AF-A0A0S7YLT8-F1
#
_cell.length_a   1.000
_cell.length_b   1.000
_cell.length_c   1.000
_cell.angle_alpha   90.00
_cell.angle_beta   90.00
_cell.angle_gamma   90.00
#
_symmetry.space_group_name_H-M   'P 1'
#
loop_
_entity.id
_entity.type
_entity.pdbx_description
1 polymer ?
#
loop_
_entity_poly.entity_id
_entity_poly.type
_entity_poly.pdbx_seq_one_letter_code
_entity_poly.pdbx_strand_id
1 'polypeptide(L)'
;MLGSRKAARRSRIGRARGALGRLHGCERGQAIYVVVVFFFLLAGLLFLILSSGEKLNHKVQMQSAADSATATGAAWFARGLNVISMCNVAETQLLSLIVLLDALETVTPPAGECIDDLVKHLGDSKAGHDIPVHPQLADPDAGPGTNSMFLVVGNAVSEQRIIGKLADIVAEIDWPDYLQYDNGVLWECVKLMDGFMHVMRRETPVAAQREAMDIADECGADFGFLLPLNPELPVRDGQWTDFENPMRLGRMPPEPGRNPDRAPVIGGFAHVMNYRGYYADYLYDGKVHRNQGSYMGPWSYWREPFTETQPMGLLDISRFSVLFNLVSARKLEMMFGTPNP
;
A
#
# COMPACT_ATOMS: atom_id res chain seq x y z
N MET A 1 -60.18 43.42 72.53
CA MET A 1 -60.63 42.52 71.44
C MET A 1 -59.62 41.36 71.17
N LEU A 2 -59.24 40.55 72.16
CA LEU A 2 -58.29 39.42 71.96
C LEU A 2 -58.71 38.07 72.58
N GLY A 3 -59.85 38.00 73.28
CA GLY A 3 -60.29 36.78 74.00
C GLY A 3 -61.08 35.76 73.16
N SER A 4 -61.77 36.19 72.09
CA SER A 4 -62.76 35.34 71.40
C SER A 4 -62.15 34.41 70.33
N ARG A 5 -60.96 34.70 69.81
CA ARG A 5 -60.30 33.85 68.79
C ARG A 5 -59.65 32.58 69.35
N LYS A 6 -59.33 32.52 70.66
CA LYS A 6 -58.70 31.32 71.27
C LYS A 6 -59.71 30.19 71.54
N ALA A 7 -60.98 30.49 71.81
CA ALA A 7 -62.00 29.48 72.08
C ALA A 7 -62.43 28.71 70.82
N ALA A 8 -62.61 29.40 69.68
CA ALA A 8 -62.98 28.77 68.41
C ALA A 8 -61.89 27.82 67.86
N ARG A 9 -60.60 28.08 68.14
CA ARG A 9 -59.49 27.24 67.68
C ARG A 9 -59.37 25.93 68.47
N ARG A 10 -59.72 25.92 69.76
CA ARG A 10 -59.75 24.69 70.58
C ARG A 10 -60.89 23.73 70.20
N SER A 11 -62.04 24.26 69.77
CA SER A 11 -63.20 23.44 69.34
C SER A 11 -62.93 22.64 68.05
N ARG A 12 -62.17 23.20 67.09
CA ARG A 12 -61.84 22.49 65.85
C ARG A 12 -60.84 21.35 66.07
N ILE A 13 -59.87 21.53 66.98
CA ILE A 13 -58.86 20.51 67.29
C ILE A 13 -59.49 19.29 68.00
N GLY A 14 -60.50 19.52 68.87
CA GLY A 14 -61.23 18.43 69.53
C GLY A 14 -62.05 17.56 68.56
N ARG A 15 -62.70 18.16 67.56
CA ARG A 15 -63.46 17.41 66.53
C ARG A 15 -62.55 16.61 65.60
N ALA A 16 -61.40 17.16 65.22
CA ALA A 16 -60.41 16.43 64.41
C ALA A 16 -59.85 15.22 65.16
N ARG A 17 -59.55 15.34 66.47
CA ARG A 17 -59.10 14.22 67.30
C ARG A 17 -60.16 13.13 67.48
N GLY A 18 -61.43 13.49 67.62
CA GLY A 18 -62.53 12.51 67.69
C GLY A 18 -62.76 11.74 66.38
N ALA A 19 -62.60 12.40 65.23
CA ALA A 19 -62.67 11.74 63.92
C ALA A 19 -61.47 10.80 63.69
N LEU A 20 -60.25 11.22 64.09
CA LEU A 20 -59.04 10.39 64.04
C LEU A 20 -59.12 9.17 64.97
N GLY A 21 -59.77 9.29 66.14
CA GLY A 21 -60.00 8.17 67.05
C GLY A 21 -60.98 7.13 66.51
N ARG A 22 -62.01 7.53 65.75
CA ARG A 22 -62.95 6.60 65.10
C ARG A 22 -62.36 5.89 63.88
N LEU A 23 -61.37 6.48 63.22
CA LEU A 23 -60.61 5.83 62.14
C LEU A 23 -59.71 4.68 62.63
N HIS A 24 -59.29 4.72 63.90
CA HIS A 24 -58.39 3.71 64.48
C HIS A 24 -59.08 2.41 64.94
N GLY A 25 -60.43 2.38 64.98
CA GLY A 25 -61.20 1.22 65.48
C GLY A 25 -61.74 0.27 64.41
N CYS A 26 -61.42 0.49 63.12
CA CYS A 26 -61.86 -0.37 62.02
C CYS A 26 -60.67 -1.11 61.41
N GLU A 27 -60.43 -2.36 61.85
CA GLU A 27 -59.42 -3.28 61.28
C GLU A 27 -59.56 -3.43 59.74
N ARG A 28 -60.76 -3.20 59.19
CA ARG A 28 -61.01 -3.16 57.73
C ARG A 28 -60.31 -2.01 57.00
N GLY A 29 -60.03 -0.88 57.65
CA GLY A 29 -59.37 0.27 57.03
C GLY A 29 -57.87 0.06 56.84
N GLN A 30 -57.23 -0.71 57.74
CA GLN A 30 -55.81 -1.02 57.66
C GLN A 30 -55.48 -1.92 56.45
N ALA A 31 -56.36 -2.86 56.11
CA ALA A 31 -56.21 -3.71 54.94
C ALA A 31 -56.20 -2.90 53.62
N ILE A 32 -57.01 -1.84 53.52
CA ILE A 32 -57.06 -0.98 52.33
C ILE A 32 -55.73 -0.26 52.09
N TYR A 33 -55.07 0.23 53.14
CA TYR A 33 -53.77 0.88 53.02
C TYR A 33 -52.69 -0.08 52.48
N VAL A 34 -52.65 -1.31 53.01
CA VAL A 34 -51.70 -2.33 52.54
C VAL A 34 -51.94 -2.65 51.06
N VAL A 35 -53.20 -2.81 50.66
CA VAL A 35 -53.58 -3.07 49.26
C VAL A 35 -53.16 -1.92 48.34
N VAL A 36 -53.42 -0.67 48.72
CA VAL A 36 -53.02 0.52 47.93
C VAL A 36 -51.51 0.59 47.78
N VAL A 37 -50.75 0.43 48.87
CA VAL A 37 -49.28 0.44 48.82
C VAL A 37 -48.76 -0.68 47.93
N PHE A 38 -49.34 -1.89 48.04
CA PHE A 38 -48.97 -3.02 47.18
C PHE A 38 -49.25 -2.75 45.71
N PHE A 39 -50.41 -2.16 45.36
CA PHE A 39 -50.72 -1.74 43.99
C PHE A 39 -49.75 -0.68 43.47
N PHE A 40 -49.37 0.30 44.30
CA PHE A 40 -48.37 1.29 43.91
C PHE A 40 -46.99 0.67 43.68
N LEU A 41 -46.56 -0.27 44.53
CA LEU A 41 -45.31 -1.00 44.35
C LEU A 41 -45.34 -1.86 43.08
N LEU A 42 -46.45 -2.56 42.83
CA LEU A 42 -46.65 -3.35 41.62
C LEU A 42 -46.63 -2.47 40.36
N ALA A 43 -47.32 -1.34 40.37
CA ALA A 43 -47.31 -0.38 39.27
C ALA A 43 -45.91 0.22 39.04
N GLY A 44 -45.19 0.57 40.12
CA GLY A 44 -43.81 1.04 40.04
C GLY A 44 -42.85 -0.01 39.48
N LEU A 45 -43.01 -1.27 39.86
CA LEU A 45 -42.24 -2.39 39.31
C LEU A 45 -42.54 -2.59 37.81
N LEU A 46 -43.81 -2.56 37.41
CA LEU A 46 -44.21 -2.65 36.00
C LEU A 46 -43.61 -1.52 35.16
N PHE A 47 -43.69 -0.27 35.66
CA PHE A 47 -43.07 0.87 35.00
C PHE A 47 -41.56 0.70 34.86
N LEU A 48 -40.89 0.24 35.92
CA LEU A 48 -39.45 -0.02 35.90
C LEU A 48 -39.09 -1.11 34.87
N ILE A 49 -39.86 -2.21 34.80
CA ILE A 49 -39.62 -3.29 33.83
C ILE A 49 -39.82 -2.77 32.40
N LEU A 50 -40.89 -2.04 32.11
CA LEU A 50 -41.16 -1.50 30.77
C LEU A 50 -40.07 -0.50 30.34
N SER A 51 -39.75 0.48 31.18
CA SER A 51 -38.71 1.47 30.87
C SER A 51 -37.30 0.89 30.80
N SER A 52 -37.00 -0.17 31.56
CA SER A 52 -35.70 -0.86 31.45
C SER A 52 -35.63 -1.74 30.20
N GLY A 53 -36.73 -2.37 29.82
CA GLY A 53 -36.86 -3.13 28.56
C GLY A 53 -36.62 -2.26 27.34
N GLU A 54 -37.24 -1.08 27.26
CA GLU A 54 -37.03 -0.13 26.15
C GLU A 54 -35.57 0.31 26.04
N LYS A 55 -34.93 0.66 27.16
CA LYS A 55 -33.51 1.06 27.19
C LYS A 55 -32.57 -0.08 26.78
N LEU A 56 -32.86 -1.31 27.22
CA LEU A 56 -32.08 -2.48 26.82
C LEU A 56 -32.25 -2.75 25.32
N ASN A 57 -33.47 -2.67 24.80
CA ASN A 57 -33.73 -2.87 23.38
C ASN A 57 -33.02 -1.82 22.51
N HIS A 58 -33.11 -0.54 22.87
CA HIS A 58 -32.39 0.53 22.16
C HIS A 58 -30.88 0.33 22.19
N LYS A 59 -30.33 -0.13 23.34
CA LYS A 59 -28.90 -0.42 23.44
C LYS A 59 -28.48 -1.55 22.50
N VAL A 60 -29.25 -2.64 22.42
CA VAL A 60 -28.96 -3.77 21.53
C VAL A 60 -29.06 -3.36 20.07
N GLN A 61 -30.08 -2.58 19.70
CA GLN A 61 -30.23 -2.04 18.34
C GLN A 61 -29.05 -1.15 17.95
N MET A 62 -28.65 -0.21 18.82
CA MET A 62 -27.51 0.67 18.58
C MET A 62 -26.19 -0.10 18.42
N GLN A 63 -25.96 -1.14 19.22
CA GLN A 63 -24.78 -2.00 19.09
C GLN A 63 -24.79 -2.79 17.78
N SER A 64 -25.93 -3.39 17.43
CA SER A 64 -26.09 -4.12 16.17
C SER A 64 -25.87 -3.21 14.94
N ALA A 65 -26.40 -1.98 15.00
CA ALA A 65 -26.19 -0.97 13.96
C ALA A 65 -24.70 -0.60 13.85
N ALA A 66 -24.04 -0.33 14.98
CA ALA A 66 -22.62 0.03 15.01
C ALA A 66 -21.71 -1.08 14.45
N ASP A 67 -21.95 -2.33 14.86
CA ASP A 67 -21.18 -3.48 14.39
C ASP A 67 -21.39 -3.72 12.89
N SER A 68 -22.65 -3.65 12.43
CA SER A 68 -23.00 -3.87 11.02
C SER A 68 -22.45 -2.76 10.11
N ALA A 69 -22.55 -1.50 10.54
CA ALA A 69 -21.97 -0.35 9.86
C ALA A 69 -20.44 -0.44 9.79
N THR A 70 -19.80 -0.85 10.89
CA THR A 70 -18.34 -1.04 10.96
C THR A 70 -17.88 -2.16 10.04
N ALA A 71 -18.54 -3.33 10.08
CA ALA A 71 -18.20 -4.46 9.23
C ALA A 71 -18.34 -4.12 7.74
N THR A 72 -19.41 -3.41 7.39
CA THR A 72 -19.69 -3.01 6.01
C THR A 72 -18.72 -1.93 5.51
N GLY A 73 -18.43 -0.94 6.34
CA GLY A 73 -17.39 0.06 6.07
C GLY A 73 -16.02 -0.57 5.85
N ALA A 74 -15.62 -1.47 6.75
CA ALA A 74 -14.36 -2.21 6.63
C ALA A 74 -14.29 -3.03 5.33
N ALA A 75 -15.40 -3.64 4.90
CA ALA A 75 -15.46 -4.37 3.65
C ALA A 75 -15.23 -3.44 2.43
N TRP A 76 -15.80 -2.23 2.42
CA TRP A 76 -15.56 -1.24 1.37
C TRP A 76 -14.10 -0.76 1.34
N PHE A 77 -13.52 -0.45 2.50
CA PHE A 77 -12.09 -0.13 2.58
C PHE A 77 -11.21 -1.25 2.05
N ALA A 78 -11.49 -2.50 2.43
CA ALA A 78 -10.74 -3.66 1.92
C ALA A 78 -10.83 -3.79 0.39
N ARG A 79 -12.01 -3.56 -0.21
CA ARG A 79 -12.17 -3.54 -1.67
C ARG A 79 -11.36 -2.42 -2.33
N GLY A 80 -11.43 -1.20 -1.80
CA GLY A 80 -10.66 -0.07 -2.33
C GLY A 80 -9.15 -0.31 -2.25
N LEU A 81 -8.67 -0.84 -1.12
CA LEU A 81 -7.25 -1.19 -0.95
C LEU A 81 -6.81 -2.32 -1.89
N ASN A 82 -7.64 -3.33 -2.12
CA ASN A 82 -7.34 -4.38 -3.09
C ASN A 82 -7.23 -3.83 -4.52
N VAL A 83 -8.13 -2.93 -4.91
CA VAL A 83 -8.06 -2.26 -6.23
C VAL A 83 -6.78 -1.43 -6.36
N ILE A 84 -6.45 -0.62 -5.36
CA ILE A 84 -5.20 0.15 -5.33
C ILE A 84 -3.98 -0.79 -5.42
N SER A 85 -4.00 -1.91 -4.71
CA SER A 85 -2.93 -2.92 -4.77
C SER A 85 -2.81 -3.56 -6.16
N MET A 86 -3.92 -3.88 -6.83
CA MET A 86 -3.90 -4.39 -8.20
C MET A 86 -3.33 -3.36 -9.16
N CYS A 87 -3.67 -2.08 -8.98
CA CYS A 87 -3.12 -1.01 -9.78
C CYS A 87 -1.61 -0.86 -9.60
N ASN A 88 -1.10 -0.92 -8.37
CA ASN A 88 0.33 -0.92 -8.10
C ASN A 88 1.05 -2.08 -8.81
N VAL A 89 0.49 -3.30 -8.78
CA VAL A 89 1.09 -4.46 -9.46
C VAL A 89 1.13 -4.24 -10.98
N ALA A 90 0.04 -3.77 -11.57
CA ALA A 90 -0.02 -3.50 -13.00
C ALA A 90 0.92 -2.36 -13.42
N GLU A 91 1.04 -1.30 -12.62
CA GLU A 91 2.01 -0.23 -12.82
C GLU A 91 3.45 -0.77 -12.81
N THR A 92 3.83 -1.61 -11.83
CA THR A 92 5.18 -2.20 -11.82
C THR A 92 5.46 -3.12 -13.02
N GLN A 93 4.44 -3.81 -13.55
CA GLN A 93 4.55 -4.61 -14.76
C GLN A 93 4.74 -3.73 -16.00
N LEU A 94 3.98 -2.63 -16.11
CA LEU A 94 4.13 -1.65 -17.19
C LEU A 94 5.50 -0.97 -17.16
N LEU A 95 5.97 -0.54 -15.98
CA LEU A 95 7.31 0.03 -15.83
C LEU A 95 8.40 -0.99 -16.20
N SER A 96 8.23 -2.26 -15.81
CA SER A 96 9.17 -3.32 -16.20
C SER A 96 9.19 -3.54 -17.71
N LEU A 97 8.03 -3.44 -18.38
CA LEU A 97 7.91 -3.53 -19.83
C LEU A 97 8.58 -2.34 -20.52
N ILE A 98 8.37 -1.12 -20.03
CA ILE A 98 9.02 0.10 -20.55
C ILE A 98 10.54 -0.05 -20.51
N VAL A 99 11.11 -0.46 -19.36
CA VAL A 99 12.56 -0.64 -19.23
C VAL A 99 13.08 -1.76 -20.13
N LEU A 100 12.34 -2.86 -20.27
CA LEU A 100 12.72 -3.95 -21.17
C LEU A 100 12.74 -3.48 -22.63
N LEU A 101 11.72 -2.73 -23.05
CA LEU A 101 11.58 -2.22 -24.40
C LEU A 101 12.68 -1.19 -24.73
N ASP A 102 12.95 -0.25 -23.82
CA ASP A 102 14.04 0.73 -23.94
C ASP A 102 15.42 0.04 -24.02
N ALA A 103 15.63 -1.01 -23.22
CA ALA A 103 16.84 -1.81 -23.29
C ALA A 103 16.96 -2.59 -24.61
N LEU A 104 15.85 -3.08 -25.16
CA LEU A 104 15.84 -3.77 -26.46
C LEU A 104 16.19 -2.82 -27.61
N GLU A 105 15.63 -1.61 -27.62
CA GLU A 105 15.97 -0.56 -28.60
C GLU A 105 17.47 -0.25 -28.56
N THR A 106 18.04 -0.13 -27.35
CA THR A 106 19.44 0.24 -27.16
C THR A 106 20.43 -0.91 -27.45
N VAL A 107 20.10 -2.15 -27.07
CA VAL A 107 21.05 -3.28 -27.09
C VAL A 107 21.01 -4.07 -28.40
N THR A 108 19.87 -4.11 -29.09
CA THR A 108 19.70 -4.98 -30.28
C THR A 108 20.62 -4.59 -31.43
N PRO A 109 20.77 -3.30 -31.83
CA PRO A 109 21.64 -2.94 -32.93
C PRO A 109 23.13 -3.28 -32.68
N PRO A 110 23.74 -2.90 -31.53
CA PRO A 110 25.13 -3.29 -31.23
C PRO A 110 25.35 -4.80 -31.12
N ALA A 111 24.35 -5.54 -30.60
CA ALA A 111 24.43 -7.00 -30.55
C ALA A 111 24.42 -7.62 -31.96
N GLY A 112 23.66 -7.04 -32.89
CA GLY A 112 23.65 -7.37 -34.30
C GLY A 112 25.02 -7.19 -34.96
N GLU A 113 25.64 -6.03 -34.75
CA GLU A 113 26.97 -5.75 -35.29
C GLU A 113 28.03 -6.72 -34.77
N CYS A 114 28.04 -6.99 -33.45
CA CYS A 114 28.95 -7.95 -32.83
C CYS A 114 28.79 -9.37 -33.39
N ILE A 115 27.55 -9.85 -33.56
CA ILE A 115 27.30 -11.22 -34.04
C ILE A 115 27.63 -11.35 -35.52
N ASP A 116 27.38 -10.32 -36.32
CA ASP A 116 27.73 -10.27 -37.74
C ASP A 116 29.26 -10.31 -37.93
N ASP A 117 30.00 -9.55 -37.12
CA ASP A 117 31.47 -9.58 -37.13
C ASP A 117 32.02 -10.94 -36.67
N LEU A 118 31.42 -11.56 -35.64
CA LEU A 118 31.80 -12.92 -35.21
C LEU A 118 31.60 -13.94 -36.32
N VAL A 119 30.43 -13.94 -36.98
CA VAL A 119 30.14 -14.87 -38.07
C VAL A 119 31.08 -14.66 -39.25
N LYS A 120 31.43 -13.43 -39.57
CA LYS A 120 32.37 -13.10 -40.66
C LYS A 120 33.78 -13.63 -40.41
N HIS A 121 34.25 -13.61 -39.16
CA HIS A 121 35.62 -14.02 -38.79
C HIS A 121 35.70 -15.42 -38.17
N LEU A 122 34.62 -16.20 -38.20
CA LEU A 122 34.53 -17.52 -37.57
C LEU A 122 35.58 -18.53 -38.09
N GLY A 123 36.10 -18.32 -39.32
CA GLY A 123 37.14 -19.14 -39.93
C GLY A 123 38.58 -18.73 -39.56
N ASP A 124 38.78 -17.48 -39.15
CA ASP A 124 40.09 -16.90 -38.86
C ASP A 124 40.45 -16.95 -37.37
N SER A 125 39.42 -17.01 -36.51
CA SER A 125 39.57 -17.09 -35.07
C SER A 125 39.62 -18.53 -34.57
N LYS A 126 40.66 -18.88 -33.82
CA LYS A 126 40.79 -20.22 -33.21
C LYS A 126 39.79 -20.49 -32.08
N ALA A 127 39.21 -19.45 -31.46
CA ALA A 127 38.38 -19.61 -30.26
C ALA A 127 37.36 -18.47 -29.99
N GLY A 128 37.16 -17.54 -30.93
CA GLY A 128 36.22 -16.40 -30.84
C GLY A 128 36.62 -15.26 -29.90
N HIS A 129 37.67 -15.42 -29.10
CA HIS A 129 38.09 -14.46 -28.06
C HIS A 129 38.77 -13.18 -28.57
N ASP A 130 39.23 -13.20 -29.81
CA ASP A 130 39.94 -12.13 -30.51
C ASP A 130 39.02 -11.19 -31.29
N ILE A 131 37.70 -11.39 -31.20
CA ILE A 131 36.72 -10.53 -31.86
C ILE A 131 36.52 -9.26 -31.03
N PRO A 132 36.61 -8.06 -31.65
CA PRO A 132 36.36 -6.81 -30.97
C PRO A 132 34.93 -6.77 -30.44
N VAL A 133 34.75 -6.51 -29.14
CA VAL A 133 33.43 -6.21 -28.57
C VAL A 133 33.07 -4.77 -28.92
N HIS A 134 31.83 -4.53 -29.35
CA HIS A 134 31.37 -3.17 -29.64
C HIS A 134 31.55 -2.27 -28.39
N PRO A 135 32.10 -1.05 -28.50
CA PRO A 135 32.42 -0.20 -27.34
C PRO A 135 31.24 0.10 -26.41
N GLN A 136 30.00 0.08 -26.92
CA GLN A 136 28.79 0.31 -26.12
C GLN A 136 28.36 -0.89 -25.28
N LEU A 137 28.87 -2.08 -25.61
CA LEU A 137 28.66 -3.33 -24.87
C LEU A 137 29.87 -3.68 -24.00
N ALA A 138 31.02 -3.06 -24.26
CA ALA A 138 32.20 -3.18 -23.43
C ALA A 138 31.94 -2.56 -22.06
N ASP A 139 32.33 -3.28 -21.01
CA ASP A 139 32.34 -2.76 -19.65
C ASP A 139 33.31 -1.55 -19.61
N PRO A 140 32.81 -0.33 -19.30
CA PRO A 140 33.65 0.86 -19.29
C PRO A 140 34.76 0.81 -18.22
N ASP A 141 34.60 -0.04 -17.20
CA ASP A 141 35.57 -0.23 -16.12
C ASP A 141 36.54 -1.39 -16.38
N ALA A 142 36.28 -2.21 -17.40
CA ALA A 142 37.21 -3.23 -17.81
C ALA A 142 38.44 -2.56 -18.43
N GLY A 143 39.60 -2.74 -17.79
CA GLY A 143 40.85 -2.16 -18.24
C GLY A 143 41.16 -2.48 -19.72
N PRO A 144 42.00 -1.67 -20.38
CA PRO A 144 42.38 -1.89 -21.77
C PRO A 144 42.96 -3.31 -21.94
N GLY A 145 42.27 -4.14 -22.75
CA GLY A 145 42.66 -5.53 -23.03
C GLY A 145 41.87 -6.62 -22.29
N THR A 146 40.99 -6.26 -21.35
CA THR A 146 40.04 -7.22 -20.75
C THR A 146 38.69 -7.14 -21.47
N ASN A 147 38.50 -7.95 -22.51
CA ASN A 147 37.18 -8.27 -23.07
C ASN A 147 36.45 -9.21 -22.09
N SER A 148 36.05 -8.70 -20.92
CA SER A 148 35.49 -9.50 -19.81
C SER A 148 34.10 -10.07 -20.11
N MET A 149 33.46 -9.67 -21.21
CA MET A 149 32.19 -10.24 -21.63
C MET A 149 32.42 -11.36 -22.66
N PHE A 150 32.69 -12.57 -22.16
CA PHE A 150 32.76 -13.75 -23.00
C PHE A 150 31.38 -14.02 -23.64
N LEU A 151 31.27 -13.70 -24.93
CA LEU A 151 30.21 -14.21 -25.78
C LEU A 151 30.49 -15.71 -26.00
N VAL A 152 30.03 -16.56 -25.06
CA VAL A 152 30.04 -18.01 -25.25
C VAL A 152 28.92 -18.35 -26.22
N VAL A 153 29.24 -18.25 -27.50
CA VAL A 153 28.31 -18.49 -28.58
C VAL A 153 28.46 -19.94 -29.01
N GLY A 154 27.54 -20.80 -28.56
CA GLY A 154 27.55 -22.22 -28.94
C GLY A 154 27.27 -22.44 -30.43
N ASN A 155 26.55 -21.50 -31.07
CA ASN A 155 26.23 -21.53 -32.50
C ASN A 155 25.97 -20.12 -33.05
N ALA A 156 27.02 -19.47 -33.56
CA ALA A 156 26.97 -18.06 -33.97
C ALA A 156 26.00 -17.78 -35.09
N VAL A 157 25.85 -18.71 -36.04
CA VAL A 157 24.90 -18.58 -37.15
C VAL A 157 23.45 -18.66 -36.64
N SER A 158 23.18 -19.50 -35.64
CA SER A 158 21.85 -19.58 -35.03
C SER A 158 21.53 -18.32 -34.23
N GLU A 159 22.49 -17.80 -33.46
CA GLU A 159 22.32 -16.57 -32.69
C GLU A 159 22.15 -15.34 -33.59
N GLN A 160 22.93 -15.24 -34.68
CA GLN A 160 22.77 -14.21 -35.69
C GLN A 160 21.34 -14.20 -36.26
N ARG A 161 20.77 -15.38 -36.52
CA ARG A 161 19.38 -15.49 -37.00
C ARG A 161 18.37 -15.01 -35.95
N ILE A 162 18.60 -15.30 -34.67
CA ILE A 162 17.71 -14.88 -33.58
C ILE A 162 17.79 -13.36 -33.41
N ILE A 163 19.00 -12.81 -33.36
CA ILE A 163 19.26 -11.37 -33.22
C ILE A 163 18.72 -10.63 -34.45
N GLY A 164 18.92 -11.14 -35.66
CA GLY A 164 18.34 -10.56 -36.88
C GLY A 164 16.81 -10.49 -36.83
N LYS A 165 16.14 -11.60 -36.44
CA LYS A 165 14.68 -11.58 -36.24
C LYS A 165 14.24 -10.59 -35.15
N LEU A 166 15.01 -10.49 -34.07
CA LEU A 166 14.73 -9.55 -33.01
C LEU A 166 14.89 -8.11 -33.51
N ALA A 167 15.94 -7.83 -34.29
CA ALA A 167 16.17 -6.53 -34.92
C ALA A 167 15.04 -6.16 -35.89
N ASP A 168 14.55 -7.12 -36.68
CA ASP A 168 13.39 -6.91 -37.56
C ASP A 168 12.15 -6.52 -36.74
N ILE A 169 11.84 -7.26 -35.66
CA ILE A 169 10.71 -6.95 -34.77
C ILE A 169 10.89 -5.58 -34.11
N VAL A 170 12.11 -5.28 -33.64
CA VAL A 170 12.45 -4.00 -33.00
C VAL A 170 12.31 -2.83 -33.99
N ALA A 171 12.66 -3.04 -35.26
CA ALA A 171 12.52 -2.02 -36.30
C ALA A 171 11.07 -1.74 -36.70
N GLU A 172 10.14 -2.67 -36.46
CA GLU A 172 8.70 -2.49 -36.72
C GLU A 172 7.99 -1.66 -35.64
N ILE A 173 8.60 -1.47 -34.46
CA ILE A 173 8.00 -0.74 -33.34
C ILE A 173 8.25 0.77 -33.49
N ASP A 174 7.19 1.56 -33.37
CA ASP A 174 7.28 3.04 -33.32
C ASP A 174 7.68 3.51 -31.92
N TRP A 175 8.98 3.42 -31.61
CA TRP A 175 9.52 3.68 -30.27
C TRP A 175 9.08 5.01 -29.64
N PRO A 176 9.09 6.16 -30.36
CA PRO A 176 8.59 7.42 -29.81
C PRO A 176 7.12 7.35 -29.37
N ASP A 177 6.26 6.65 -30.12
CA ASP A 177 4.83 6.56 -29.79
C ASP A 177 4.58 5.71 -28.53
N TYR A 178 5.42 4.71 -28.26
CA TYR A 178 5.25 3.83 -27.10
C TYR A 178 6.02 4.28 -25.85
N LEU A 179 7.27 4.73 -25.99
CA LEU A 179 8.21 4.89 -24.87
C LEU A 179 8.49 6.34 -24.47
N GLN A 180 8.03 7.35 -25.21
CA GLN A 180 8.30 8.74 -24.85
C GLN A 180 7.70 9.06 -23.48
N TYR A 181 8.54 9.50 -22.52
CA TYR A 181 8.18 9.60 -21.10
C TYR A 181 6.88 10.38 -20.81
N ASP A 182 6.62 11.44 -21.56
CA ASP A 182 5.50 12.34 -21.29
C ASP A 182 4.23 12.06 -22.08
N ASN A 183 4.29 11.27 -23.14
CA ASN A 183 3.19 11.14 -24.11
C ASN A 183 3.15 9.78 -24.80
N GLY A 184 4.10 8.90 -24.51
CA GLY A 184 4.13 7.54 -25.02
C GLY A 184 3.00 6.72 -24.41
N VAL A 185 2.41 5.84 -25.20
CA VAL A 185 1.22 5.06 -24.83
C VAL A 185 1.43 4.33 -23.49
N LEU A 186 2.60 3.72 -23.27
CA LEU A 186 2.86 2.98 -22.03
C LEU A 186 2.92 3.90 -20.82
N TRP A 187 3.53 5.09 -20.95
CA TRP A 187 3.58 6.07 -19.87
C TRP A 187 2.22 6.69 -19.57
N GLU A 188 1.41 6.96 -20.60
CA GLU A 188 0.02 7.40 -20.43
C GLU A 188 -0.83 6.33 -19.73
N CYS A 189 -0.62 5.04 -20.04
CA CYS A 189 -1.23 3.96 -19.28
C CYS A 189 -0.85 4.02 -17.81
N VAL A 190 0.44 4.17 -17.47
CA VAL A 190 0.86 4.25 -16.07
C VAL A 190 0.26 5.47 -15.35
N LYS A 191 0.26 6.66 -15.98
CA LYS A 191 -0.38 7.87 -15.42
C LYS A 191 -1.87 7.68 -15.19
N LEU A 192 -2.56 7.00 -16.12
CA LEU A 192 -3.98 6.67 -15.97
C LEU A 192 -4.20 5.76 -14.76
N MET A 193 -3.33 4.77 -14.55
CA MET A 193 -3.39 3.89 -13.38
C MET A 193 -3.18 4.67 -12.08
N ASP A 194 -2.19 5.54 -12.02
CA ASP A 194 -1.93 6.42 -10.86
C ASP A 194 -3.12 7.35 -10.57
N GLY A 195 -3.64 8.01 -11.60
CA GLY A 195 -4.84 8.85 -11.50
C GLY A 195 -6.06 8.08 -10.99
N PHE A 196 -6.25 6.85 -11.47
CA PHE A 196 -7.32 5.98 -11.00
C PHE A 196 -7.14 5.57 -9.53
N MET A 197 -5.90 5.28 -9.09
CA MET A 197 -5.62 5.00 -7.68
C MET A 197 -5.94 6.20 -6.78
N HIS A 198 -5.62 7.42 -7.21
CA HIS A 198 -5.98 8.64 -6.49
C HIS A 198 -7.49 8.83 -6.39
N VAL A 199 -8.24 8.56 -7.46
CA VAL A 199 -9.71 8.55 -7.42
C VAL A 199 -10.20 7.50 -6.44
N MET A 200 -9.72 6.26 -6.52
CA MET A 200 -10.13 5.19 -5.60
C MET A 200 -9.85 5.54 -4.14
N ARG A 201 -8.69 6.15 -3.85
CA ARG A 201 -8.34 6.64 -2.51
C ARG A 201 -9.32 7.68 -2.00
N ARG A 202 -9.80 8.58 -2.86
CA ARG A 202 -10.75 9.66 -2.51
C ARG A 202 -12.18 9.14 -2.37
N GLU A 203 -12.63 8.26 -3.26
CA GLU A 203 -14.02 7.83 -3.34
C GLU A 203 -14.34 6.65 -2.41
N THR A 204 -13.37 5.76 -2.12
CA THR A 204 -13.60 4.60 -1.24
C THR A 204 -14.13 4.98 0.15
N PRO A 205 -13.58 5.98 0.86
CA PRO A 205 -14.10 6.40 2.16
C PRO A 205 -15.54 6.94 2.08
N VAL A 206 -15.88 7.64 0.99
CA VAL A 206 -17.23 8.18 0.77
C VAL A 206 -18.23 7.05 0.54
N ALA A 207 -17.87 6.06 -0.28
CA ALA A 207 -18.68 4.87 -0.49
C ALA A 207 -18.86 4.06 0.79
N ALA A 208 -17.77 3.86 1.55
CA ALA A 208 -17.82 3.17 2.85
C ALA A 208 -18.74 3.88 3.85
N GLN A 209 -18.64 5.21 3.94
CA GLN A 209 -19.48 6.02 4.82
C GLN A 209 -20.95 5.97 4.42
N ARG A 210 -21.25 6.07 3.13
CA ARG A 210 -22.62 5.98 2.62
C ARG A 210 -23.25 4.63 2.96
N GLU A 211 -22.55 3.54 2.66
CA GLU A 211 -23.06 2.20 2.93
C GLU A 211 -23.26 1.95 4.43
N ALA A 212 -22.36 2.48 5.26
CA ALA A 212 -22.50 2.39 6.71
C ALA A 212 -23.70 3.17 7.25
N MET A 213 -24.06 4.30 6.62
CA MET A 213 -25.29 5.03 6.96
C MET A 213 -26.54 4.25 6.55
N ASP A 214 -26.54 3.68 5.36
CA ASP A 214 -27.66 2.88 4.85
C ASP A 214 -27.92 1.66 5.77
N ILE A 215 -26.85 0.94 6.18
CA ILE A 215 -26.96 -0.18 7.13
C ILE A 215 -27.38 0.25 8.54
N ALA A 216 -26.94 1.42 9.00
CA ALA A 216 -27.35 1.95 10.31
C ALA A 216 -28.86 2.27 10.33
N ASP A 217 -29.38 2.86 9.25
CA ASP A 217 -30.81 3.14 9.07
C ASP A 217 -31.63 1.84 9.03
N GLU A 218 -31.16 0.83 8.29
CA GLU A 218 -31.79 -0.51 8.26
C GLU A 218 -31.84 -1.19 9.65
N CYS A 219 -30.86 -0.91 10.52
CA CYS A 219 -30.83 -1.41 11.89
C CYS A 219 -31.69 -0.57 12.87
N GLY A 220 -32.35 0.49 12.40
CA GLY A 220 -33.17 1.39 13.21
C GLY A 220 -32.37 2.37 14.06
N ALA A 221 -31.13 2.67 13.70
CA ALA A 221 -30.35 3.73 14.33
C ALA A 221 -30.62 5.08 13.65
N ASP A 222 -30.78 6.15 14.45
CA ASP A 222 -31.07 7.50 13.93
C ASP A 222 -29.90 8.09 13.11
N PHE A 223 -28.67 7.65 13.38
CA PHE A 223 -27.48 8.07 12.66
C PHE A 223 -26.36 7.03 12.79
N GLY A 224 -25.56 6.89 11.73
CA GLY A 224 -24.32 6.11 11.72
C GLY A 224 -23.19 6.92 11.11
N PHE A 225 -22.00 6.90 11.72
CA PHE A 225 -20.80 7.48 11.12
C PHE A 225 -19.59 6.58 11.34
N LEU A 226 -18.75 6.47 10.32
CA LEU A 226 -17.45 5.86 10.40
C LEU A 226 -16.42 6.97 10.57
N LEU A 227 -15.67 6.91 11.67
CA LEU A 227 -14.51 7.77 11.84
C LEU A 227 -13.28 7.05 11.28
N PRO A 228 -12.72 7.45 10.13
CA PRO A 228 -11.45 6.91 9.70
C PRO A 228 -10.38 7.34 10.70
N LEU A 229 -9.72 6.38 11.33
CA LEU A 229 -8.45 6.63 12.01
C LEU A 229 -7.41 6.85 10.91
N ASN A 230 -7.02 8.11 10.71
CA ASN A 230 -5.89 8.44 9.86
C ASN A 230 -4.63 8.42 10.74
N PRO A 231 -3.83 7.35 10.77
CA PRO A 231 -2.61 7.36 11.55
C PRO A 231 -1.68 8.42 10.96
N GLU A 232 -1.33 9.43 11.75
CA GLU A 232 -0.25 10.38 11.45
C GLU A 232 1.10 9.66 11.55
N LEU A 233 1.35 8.73 10.64
CA LEU A 233 2.71 8.29 10.37
C LEU A 233 3.41 9.45 9.65
N PRO A 234 4.69 9.73 9.94
CA PRO A 234 5.45 10.75 9.24
C PRO A 234 5.63 10.28 7.79
N VAL A 235 4.64 10.54 6.96
CA VAL A 235 4.56 10.04 5.60
C VAL A 235 4.11 11.18 4.71
N ARG A 236 4.82 11.40 3.60
CA ARG A 236 4.31 12.23 2.51
C ARG A 236 3.75 11.36 1.41
N ASP A 237 2.70 11.85 0.75
CA ASP A 237 2.24 11.28 -0.51
C ASP A 237 3.34 11.42 -1.57
N GLY A 238 3.53 10.35 -2.35
CA GLY A 238 4.32 10.39 -3.57
C GLY A 238 3.67 11.30 -4.62
N GLN A 239 4.51 11.89 -5.48
CA GLN A 239 4.07 12.59 -6.69
C GLN A 239 4.57 11.83 -7.91
N TRP A 240 3.88 11.94 -9.04
CA TRP A 240 4.33 11.34 -10.31
C TRP A 240 5.79 11.69 -10.65
N THR A 241 6.22 12.91 -10.34
CA THR A 241 7.60 13.36 -10.56
C THR A 241 8.64 12.60 -9.72
N ASP A 242 8.23 11.88 -8.67
CA ASP A 242 9.14 11.00 -7.91
C ASP A 242 9.63 9.81 -8.77
N PHE A 243 8.96 9.48 -9.89
CA PHE A 243 9.42 8.46 -10.87
C PHE A 243 10.44 8.98 -11.88
N GLU A 244 10.48 10.29 -12.14
CA GLU A 244 11.35 10.87 -13.16
C GLU A 244 12.83 10.65 -12.83
N ASN A 245 13.20 10.79 -11.55
CA ASN A 245 14.58 10.58 -11.10
C ASN A 245 15.08 9.16 -11.37
N PRO A 246 14.44 8.08 -10.87
CA PRO A 246 14.94 6.72 -11.08
C PRO A 246 14.80 6.28 -12.54
N MET A 247 13.71 6.64 -13.21
CA MET A 247 13.41 6.10 -14.54
C MET A 247 14.10 6.88 -15.67
N ARG A 248 14.14 8.21 -15.61
CA ARG A 248 14.72 9.05 -16.67
C ARG A 248 16.16 9.42 -16.40
N LEU A 249 16.51 9.65 -15.14
CA LEU A 249 17.83 10.16 -14.77
C LEU A 249 18.76 9.09 -14.17
N GLY A 250 18.25 7.87 -13.93
CA GLY A 250 19.00 6.79 -13.25
C GLY A 250 19.43 7.19 -11.83
N ARG A 251 18.70 8.11 -11.19
CA ARG A 251 19.03 8.66 -9.87
C ARG A 251 17.98 8.23 -8.86
N MET A 252 18.41 7.77 -7.69
CA MET A 252 17.46 7.62 -6.59
C MET A 252 16.91 8.99 -6.16
N PRO A 253 15.64 9.07 -5.74
CA PRO A 253 15.10 10.29 -5.15
C PRO A 253 15.96 10.71 -3.96
N PRO A 254 16.17 12.02 -3.74
CA PRO A 254 17.04 12.50 -2.66
C PRO A 254 16.56 11.95 -1.33
N GLU A 255 17.45 11.28 -0.60
CA GLU A 255 17.07 10.59 0.64
C GLU A 255 16.43 11.55 1.66
N PRO A 256 15.36 11.11 2.35
CA PRO A 256 14.77 11.87 3.46
C PRO A 256 15.77 12.09 4.62
N GLY A 257 16.85 11.30 4.71
CA GLY A 257 17.84 11.40 5.79
C GLY A 257 18.71 12.67 5.81
N ARG A 258 18.74 13.48 4.74
CA ARG A 258 19.50 14.75 4.73
C ARG A 258 18.72 15.95 5.26
N ASN A 259 17.40 15.84 5.39
CA ASN A 259 16.57 16.91 5.92
C ASN A 259 15.52 16.32 6.89
N PRO A 260 15.67 16.50 8.21
CA PRO A 260 14.77 15.92 9.22
C PRO A 260 13.31 16.38 9.07
N ASP A 261 13.05 17.42 8.27
CA ASP A 261 11.70 17.90 7.95
C ASP A 261 11.03 17.14 6.79
N ARG A 262 11.74 16.21 6.12
CA ARG A 262 11.21 15.43 5.00
C ARG A 262 10.81 14.04 5.46
N ALA A 263 9.53 13.89 5.78
CA ALA A 263 8.88 12.61 6.03
C ALA A 263 9.17 11.58 4.90
N PRO A 264 9.35 10.29 5.22
CA PRO A 264 9.44 9.23 4.21
C PRO A 264 8.21 9.21 3.28
N VAL A 265 8.41 8.82 2.02
CA VAL A 265 7.39 8.87 0.97
C VAL A 265 6.67 7.52 0.92
N ILE A 266 5.34 7.49 1.12
CA ILE A 266 4.53 6.32 0.74
C ILE A 266 4.10 6.51 -0.71
N GLY A 267 4.44 5.52 -1.55
CA GLY A 267 4.08 5.51 -2.98
C GLY A 267 5.20 5.89 -3.95
N GLY A 268 6.41 6.20 -3.48
CA GLY A 268 7.56 6.38 -4.36
C GLY A 268 8.22 5.05 -4.76
N PHE A 269 8.89 5.02 -5.91
CA PHE A 269 9.67 3.88 -6.43
C PHE A 269 10.58 3.21 -5.37
N ALA A 270 11.16 4.00 -4.47
CA ALA A 270 12.01 3.54 -3.37
C ALA A 270 11.31 2.62 -2.37
N HIS A 271 10.00 2.81 -2.14
CA HIS A 271 9.22 1.99 -1.20
C HIS A 271 8.74 0.69 -1.84
N VAL A 272 8.28 0.74 -3.09
CA VAL A 272 7.91 -0.44 -3.91
C VAL A 272 9.08 -1.42 -4.00
N MET A 273 10.28 -0.88 -4.16
CA MET A 273 11.50 -1.65 -4.33
C MET A 273 12.30 -1.79 -3.04
N ASN A 274 11.72 -1.59 -1.84
CA ASN A 274 12.38 -1.78 -0.53
C ASN A 274 13.87 -1.37 -0.49
N TYR A 275 14.21 -0.20 -1.04
CA TYR A 275 15.57 0.32 -1.03
C TYR A 275 15.90 0.81 0.38
N ARG A 276 16.18 -0.11 1.31
CA ARG A 276 16.76 0.23 2.60
C ARG A 276 18.26 0.43 2.41
N GLY A 277 18.70 1.68 2.38
CA GLY A 277 20.11 2.01 2.58
C GLY A 277 20.55 1.50 3.95
N TYR A 278 21.34 0.42 3.98
CA TYR A 278 22.02 0.01 5.20
C TYR A 278 23.27 0.88 5.36
N TYR A 279 23.16 1.91 6.20
CA TYR A 279 24.34 2.56 6.76
C TYR A 279 24.88 1.67 7.87
N ALA A 280 25.95 0.93 7.56
CA ALA A 280 26.79 0.35 8.59
C ALA A 280 27.80 1.44 9.00
N ASP A 281 27.58 2.04 10.17
CA ASP A 281 28.63 2.78 10.85
C ASP A 281 29.65 1.74 11.34
N TYR A 282 30.88 1.78 10.81
CA TYR A 282 31.96 0.94 11.33
C TYR A 282 33.08 1.81 11.89
N LEU A 283 33.65 1.35 12.99
CA LEU A 283 34.76 2.00 13.65
C LEU A 283 36.07 1.46 13.07
N TYR A 284 36.82 2.33 12.42
CA TYR A 284 38.19 2.11 11.97
C TYR A 284 39.00 3.33 12.40
N ASP A 285 40.26 3.18 12.85
CA ASP A 285 41.06 4.32 13.37
C ASP A 285 40.43 5.07 14.58
N GLY A 286 39.48 4.47 15.32
CA GLY A 286 38.77 5.18 16.39
C GLY A 286 37.90 6.34 15.88
N LYS A 287 37.70 6.44 14.56
CA LYS A 287 36.75 7.36 13.92
C LYS A 287 35.59 6.54 13.36
N VAL A 288 34.41 7.14 13.37
CA VAL A 288 33.23 6.54 12.74
C VAL A 288 33.35 6.76 11.25
N HIS A 289 33.58 5.68 10.51
CA HIS A 289 33.51 5.69 9.05
C HIS A 289 32.10 5.28 8.66
N ARG A 290 31.36 6.21 8.03
CA ARG A 290 30.12 5.87 7.34
C ARG A 290 30.48 5.26 6.01
N ASN A 291 30.23 3.96 5.85
CA ASN A 291 30.12 3.44 4.50
C ASN A 291 28.98 4.20 3.81
N GLN A 292 29.24 4.81 2.65
CA GLN A 292 28.15 5.06 1.71
C GLN A 292 27.72 3.69 1.22
N GLY A 293 26.87 3.01 2.00
CA GLY A 293 26.45 1.66 1.71
C GLY A 293 25.91 1.62 0.28
N SER A 294 26.52 0.81 -0.56
CA SER A 294 25.99 0.45 -1.87
C SER A 294 24.56 -0.02 -1.65
N TYR A 295 23.60 0.65 -2.27
CA TYR A 295 22.18 0.37 -2.09
C TYR A 295 21.89 -1.04 -2.59
N MET A 296 21.76 -1.98 -1.66
CA MET A 296 21.25 -3.30 -1.97
C MET A 296 19.72 -3.22 -1.96
N GLY A 297 19.14 -3.03 -3.15
CA GLY A 297 17.71 -3.29 -3.34
C GLY A 297 17.38 -4.77 -3.08
N PRO A 298 16.10 -5.17 -3.00
CA PRO A 298 15.62 -6.54 -2.81
C PRO A 298 16.12 -7.51 -3.91
N TRP A 299 16.69 -6.96 -4.99
CA TRP A 299 17.33 -7.67 -6.08
C TRP A 299 18.81 -8.00 -5.82
N SER A 300 19.43 -7.58 -4.71
CA SER A 300 20.80 -7.99 -4.38
C SER A 300 20.92 -9.48 -4.02
N TYR A 301 19.84 -10.11 -3.56
CA TYR A 301 19.76 -11.58 -3.45
C TYR A 301 19.83 -12.27 -4.83
N TRP A 302 19.55 -11.53 -5.91
CA TRP A 302 19.74 -12.01 -7.29
C TRP A 302 21.11 -11.62 -7.86
N ARG A 303 21.98 -10.97 -7.07
CA ARG A 303 23.40 -10.75 -7.35
C ARG A 303 24.30 -11.85 -6.77
N GLU A 304 23.75 -12.94 -6.23
CA GLU A 304 24.56 -14.15 -6.14
C GLU A 304 25.04 -14.46 -7.57
N PRO A 305 26.36 -14.54 -7.81
CA PRO A 305 26.84 -14.82 -9.15
C PRO A 305 26.21 -16.15 -9.55
N PHE A 306 25.58 -16.19 -10.72
CA PHE A 306 25.00 -17.38 -11.37
C PHE A 306 26.06 -18.47 -11.68
N THR A 307 27.20 -18.46 -10.97
CA THR A 307 28.36 -19.34 -11.08
C THR A 307 28.46 -20.34 -9.93
N GLU A 308 27.62 -20.27 -8.88
CA GLU A 308 27.59 -21.33 -7.88
C GLU A 308 26.87 -22.57 -8.42
N THR A 309 27.59 -23.69 -8.38
CA THR A 309 27.30 -24.98 -9.02
C THR A 309 26.18 -25.79 -8.35
N GLN A 310 25.27 -25.15 -7.63
CA GLN A 310 24.10 -25.86 -7.11
C GLN A 310 23.07 -26.04 -8.23
N PRO A 311 22.62 -27.29 -8.52
CA PRO A 311 21.60 -27.52 -9.51
C PRO A 311 20.25 -27.01 -8.99
N MET A 312 19.85 -25.81 -9.41
CA MET A 312 18.44 -25.43 -9.40
C MET A 312 17.72 -26.29 -10.44
N GLY A 313 17.03 -27.31 -9.95
CA GLY A 313 16.16 -28.14 -10.76
C GLY A 313 14.95 -27.36 -11.29
N LEU A 314 14.66 -27.60 -12.57
CA LEU A 314 13.43 -27.33 -13.35
C LEU A 314 13.34 -26.05 -14.20
N LEU A 315 14.35 -25.19 -14.26
CA LEU A 315 14.50 -24.23 -15.37
C LEU A 315 15.98 -24.17 -15.74
N ASP A 316 16.34 -24.89 -16.80
CA ASP A 316 17.69 -24.95 -17.35
C ASP A 316 18.02 -23.60 -18.04
N ILE A 317 18.38 -22.61 -17.22
CA ILE A 317 18.69 -21.23 -17.65
C ILE A 317 20.05 -21.15 -18.36
N SER A 318 20.80 -22.26 -18.43
CA SER A 318 22.08 -22.41 -19.14
C SER A 318 22.00 -22.20 -20.66
N ARG A 319 20.81 -21.90 -21.21
CA ARG A 319 20.55 -21.57 -22.62
C ARG A 319 20.12 -20.13 -22.85
N PHE A 320 20.05 -19.29 -21.83
CA PHE A 320 19.64 -17.89 -22.00
C PHE A 320 20.82 -17.03 -22.43
N SER A 321 20.71 -16.54 -23.66
CA SER A 321 21.69 -15.76 -24.41
C SER A 321 22.25 -14.55 -23.66
N VAL A 322 23.47 -14.16 -24.03
CA VAL A 322 24.17 -12.91 -23.70
C VAL A 322 23.26 -11.67 -23.66
N LEU A 323 22.27 -11.59 -24.57
CA LEU A 323 21.26 -10.54 -24.61
C LEU A 323 20.52 -10.34 -23.28
N PHE A 324 20.11 -11.42 -22.60
CA PHE A 324 19.41 -11.31 -21.31
C PHE A 324 20.33 -10.83 -20.20
N ASN A 325 21.61 -11.20 -20.24
CA ASN A 325 22.60 -10.72 -19.29
C ASN A 325 22.88 -9.22 -19.52
N LEU A 326 22.98 -8.79 -20.78
CA LEU A 326 23.15 -7.39 -21.17
C LEU A 326 21.93 -6.53 -20.83
N VAL A 327 20.72 -7.04 -21.12
CA VAL A 327 19.45 -6.40 -20.73
C VAL A 327 19.33 -6.31 -19.21
N SER A 328 19.72 -7.36 -18.49
CA SER A 328 19.69 -7.36 -17.02
C SER A 328 20.75 -6.42 -16.43
N ALA A 329 21.95 -6.33 -17.03
CA ALA A 329 23.02 -5.43 -16.63
C ALA A 329 22.65 -3.96 -16.91
N ARG A 330 22.11 -3.66 -18.10
CA ARG A 330 21.58 -2.32 -18.43
C ARG A 330 20.38 -1.94 -17.57
N LYS A 331 19.47 -2.88 -17.30
CA LYS A 331 18.38 -2.69 -16.33
C LYS A 331 18.92 -2.37 -14.94
N LEU A 332 19.97 -3.05 -14.48
CA LEU A 332 20.64 -2.75 -13.22
C LEU A 332 21.32 -1.37 -13.25
N GLU A 333 22.02 -1.02 -14.32
CA GLU A 333 22.65 0.29 -14.46
C GLU A 333 21.62 1.43 -14.47
N MET A 334 20.49 1.25 -15.17
CA MET A 334 19.37 2.20 -15.18
C MET A 334 18.72 2.32 -13.79
N MET A 335 18.56 1.22 -13.05
CA MET A 335 17.92 1.23 -11.74
C MET A 335 18.84 1.70 -10.59
N PHE A 336 20.16 1.56 -10.73
CA PHE A 336 21.11 1.78 -9.63
C PHE A 336 22.20 2.83 -9.95
N GLY A 337 22.23 3.37 -11.17
CA GLY A 337 23.33 4.18 -11.69
C GLY A 337 24.58 3.34 -11.98
N THR A 338 25.55 3.91 -12.72
CA THR A 338 26.89 3.33 -12.82
C THR A 338 27.52 3.27 -11.43
N PRO A 339 28.10 2.13 -10.98
CA PRO A 339 28.85 2.09 -9.74
C PRO A 339 29.94 3.16 -9.79
N ASN A 340 30.01 4.05 -8.80
CA ASN A 340 31.20 4.90 -8.68
C ASN A 340 32.41 4.00 -8.36
N PRO A 341 33.56 4.20 -9.01
CA PRO A 341 34.76 3.39 -8.81
C PRO A 341 35.32 3.45 -7.38
#